data_AF-A0A1U6HSW4-F1
#
_entry.id   AF-A0A1U6HSW4-F1
#
_cell.length_a   1.000
_cell.length_b   1.000
_cell.length_c   1.000
_cell.angle_alpha   90.00
_cell.angle_beta   90.00
_cell.angle_gamma   90.00
#
_symmetry.space_group_name_H-M   'P 1'
#
loop_
_entity.id
_entity.type
_entity.pdbx_description
1 polymer ?
#
loop_
_entity_poly.entity_id
_entity_poly.type
_entity_poly.pdbx_seq_one_letter_code
_entity_poly.pdbx_strand_id
1 'polypeptide(L)'
;MAAPTAQQNHTARQIHAAQRVEVSPPAPQQDAAGQVTTGSQLIYFSSASENTSRFVSKLGRDSARIPLYSRDAPLLATRPFVLVLPTYGGTGGEGSVPKQVIRFLNNPQNRQLLRGVIGGGNTNFGDNYCLAGDIIAAKCGVPHLYRFELMGTPDDVSRVNNGLDTFWTRLSQTRK
;
A
#
# COMPACT_ATOMS: atom_id res chain seq x y z
N MET A 1 -54.82 42.25 -33.83
CA MET A 1 -54.34 43.62 -34.10
C MET A 1 -53.72 44.12 -32.81
N ALA A 2 -52.51 44.64 -32.65
CA ALA A 2 -51.27 44.72 -33.40
C ALA A 2 -50.25 45.29 -32.37
N ALA A 3 -48.98 44.89 -32.44
CA ALA A 3 -47.88 45.42 -31.62
C ALA A 3 -47.60 46.93 -31.89
N PRO A 4 -46.83 47.65 -31.05
CA PRO A 4 -45.37 47.83 -31.26
C PRO A 4 -44.56 47.88 -29.93
N THR A 5 -43.26 47.53 -29.77
CA THR A 5 -41.94 47.88 -30.35
C THR A 5 -41.09 48.72 -29.36
N ALA A 6 -39.79 48.36 -29.25
CA ALA A 6 -38.63 49.13 -28.72
C ALA A 6 -38.55 49.32 -27.18
N GLN A 7 -37.40 49.38 -26.50
CA GLN A 7 -35.99 49.56 -26.88
C GLN A 7 -35.09 48.97 -25.76
N GLN A 8 -33.85 48.66 -26.12
CA GLN A 8 -32.73 48.13 -25.34
C GLN A 8 -32.28 49.00 -24.14
N ASN A 9 -31.65 48.39 -23.11
CA ASN A 9 -30.25 48.68 -22.78
C ASN A 9 -29.60 47.73 -21.77
N HIS A 10 -28.30 47.56 -22.02
CA HIS A 10 -27.27 46.77 -21.36
C HIS A 10 -27.19 46.88 -19.83
N THR A 11 -26.87 45.76 -19.15
CA THR A 11 -25.91 45.76 -18.02
C THR A 11 -25.27 44.38 -17.90
N ALA A 12 -23.93 44.38 -17.88
CA ALA A 12 -23.07 43.22 -17.75
C ALA A 12 -23.27 42.46 -16.43
N ARG A 13 -23.25 41.13 -16.48
CA ARG A 13 -22.96 40.29 -15.31
C ARG A 13 -22.01 39.15 -15.69
N GLN A 14 -20.77 39.39 -15.33
CA GLN A 14 -19.67 38.44 -15.20
C GLN A 14 -20.03 37.44 -14.09
N ILE A 15 -20.13 36.15 -14.42
CA ILE A 15 -20.24 35.07 -13.43
C ILE A 15 -19.04 34.14 -13.56
N HIS A 16 -18.34 33.99 -12.44
CA HIS A 16 -17.10 33.26 -12.22
C HIS A 16 -17.18 31.81 -12.70
N ALA A 17 -16.18 31.41 -13.48
CA ALA A 17 -15.83 30.01 -13.65
C ALA A 17 -15.26 29.48 -12.33
N ALA A 18 -15.96 28.54 -11.70
CA ALA A 18 -15.45 27.81 -10.54
C ALA A 18 -14.34 26.86 -10.98
N GLN A 19 -13.09 27.18 -10.61
CA GLN A 19 -11.95 26.28 -10.75
C GLN A 19 -12.11 25.11 -9.77
N ARG A 20 -12.36 23.92 -10.32
CA ARG A 20 -12.25 22.66 -9.60
C ARG A 20 -10.76 22.37 -9.38
N VAL A 21 -10.28 22.56 -8.16
CA VAL A 21 -8.92 22.14 -7.78
C VAL A 21 -8.94 20.62 -7.65
N GLU A 22 -8.42 19.96 -8.67
CA GLU A 22 -8.12 18.53 -8.64
C GLU A 22 -6.87 18.34 -7.78
N VAL A 23 -7.05 17.93 -6.53
CA VAL A 23 -5.93 17.63 -5.63
C VAL A 23 -5.45 16.22 -5.96
N SER A 24 -4.49 16.13 -6.87
CA SER A 24 -3.75 14.89 -7.12
C SER A 24 -3.09 14.40 -5.82
N PRO A 25 -3.02 13.08 -5.58
CA PRO A 25 -2.28 12.55 -4.43
C PRO A 25 -0.81 13.00 -4.50
N PRO A 26 -0.17 13.27 -3.34
CA PRO A 26 1.21 13.75 -3.35
C PRO A 26 2.11 12.72 -4.02
N ALA A 27 2.87 13.19 -5.03
CA ALA A 27 3.87 12.40 -5.71
C ALA A 27 4.93 11.92 -4.71
N PRO A 28 5.57 10.75 -4.96
CA PRO A 28 6.64 10.27 -4.10
C PRO A 28 7.76 11.32 -4.01
N GLN A 29 8.04 11.81 -2.79
CA GLN A 29 9.08 12.80 -2.56
C GLN A 29 10.44 12.11 -2.54
N GLN A 30 11.29 12.46 -3.52
CA GLN A 30 12.70 12.08 -3.55
C GLN A 30 13.48 13.01 -2.62
N ASP A 31 14.26 12.44 -1.71
CA ASP A 31 15.18 13.23 -0.88
C ASP A 31 16.52 13.46 -1.58
N ALA A 32 17.37 14.29 -0.97
CA ALA A 32 18.71 14.64 -1.49
C ALA A 32 19.64 13.43 -1.66
N ALA A 33 19.31 12.27 -1.07
CA ALA A 33 20.07 11.02 -1.18
C ALA A 33 19.54 10.10 -2.30
N GLY A 34 18.55 10.55 -3.09
CA GLY A 34 17.93 9.76 -4.14
C GLY A 34 17.04 8.64 -3.60
N GLN A 35 16.57 8.74 -2.35
CA GLN A 35 15.62 7.81 -1.76
C GLN A 35 14.19 8.33 -1.94
N VAL A 36 13.25 7.42 -2.11
CA VAL A 36 11.82 7.75 -2.14
C VAL A 36 11.25 7.53 -0.75
N THR A 37 10.66 8.56 -0.16
CA THR A 37 10.02 8.46 1.16
C THR A 37 8.53 8.19 1.05
N THR A 38 7.96 7.49 2.04
CA THR A 38 6.51 7.25 2.12
C THR A 38 6.00 7.27 3.57
N GLY A 39 4.85 7.92 3.75
CA GLY A 39 4.06 7.89 4.99
C GLY A 39 2.87 6.94 4.97
N SER A 40 2.78 6.06 3.96
CA SER A 40 1.68 5.10 3.78
C SER A 40 1.69 4.03 4.87
N GLN A 41 0.50 3.68 5.38
CA GLN A 41 0.34 2.66 6.41
C GLN A 41 0.35 1.23 5.85
N LEU A 42 0.33 1.08 4.54
CA LEU A 42 0.46 -0.20 3.85
C LEU A 42 1.63 -0.12 2.87
N ILE A 43 2.61 -1.00 3.04
CA ILE A 43 3.74 -1.13 2.13
C ILE A 43 3.73 -2.55 1.58
N TYR A 44 3.98 -2.72 0.29
CA TYR A 44 3.96 -4.04 -0.31
C TYR A 44 5.11 -4.28 -1.27
N PHE A 45 5.42 -5.56 -1.49
CA PHE A 45 6.25 -5.99 -2.61
C PHE A 45 5.41 -6.84 -3.56
N SER A 46 5.67 -6.71 -4.86
CA SER A 46 5.12 -7.59 -5.90
C SER A 46 6.17 -7.79 -6.98
N SER A 47 6.33 -9.03 -7.46
CA SER A 47 7.12 -9.31 -8.67
C SER A 47 6.35 -8.91 -9.93
N ALA A 48 6.99 -9.17 -11.08
CA ALA A 48 6.46 -8.96 -12.42
C ALA A 48 5.13 -9.70 -12.71
N SER A 49 4.74 -10.72 -11.93
CA SER A 49 3.41 -11.35 -12.05
C SER A 49 2.28 -10.48 -11.50
N GLU A 50 2.62 -9.45 -10.71
CA GLU A 50 1.68 -8.45 -10.18
C GLU A 50 0.54 -8.99 -9.30
N ASN A 51 0.58 -10.26 -8.86
CA ASN A 51 -0.50 -10.85 -8.05
C ASN A 51 -0.75 -10.07 -6.76
N THR A 52 0.31 -9.77 -5.99
CA THR A 52 0.20 -8.99 -4.75
C THR A 52 -0.19 -7.54 -5.02
N SER A 53 0.30 -6.95 -6.12
CA SER A 53 -0.09 -5.62 -6.58
C SER A 53 -1.61 -5.55 -6.83
N ARG A 54 -2.17 -6.50 -7.59
CA ARG A 54 -3.61 -6.62 -7.85
C ARG A 54 -4.42 -6.81 -6.55
N PHE A 55 -3.90 -7.59 -5.60
CA PHE A 55 -4.54 -7.73 -4.29
C PHE A 55 -4.60 -6.39 -3.55
N VAL A 56 -3.47 -5.70 -3.44
CA VAL A 56 -3.36 -4.43 -2.72
C VAL A 56 -4.21 -3.34 -3.37
N SER A 57 -4.27 -3.25 -4.71
CA SER A 57 -5.14 -2.30 -5.40
C SER A 57 -6.61 -2.46 -5.03
N LYS A 58 -7.09 -3.70 -4.83
CA LYS A 58 -8.48 -3.97 -4.42
C LYS A 58 -8.80 -3.54 -3.01
N LEU A 59 -7.79 -3.31 -2.16
CA LEU A 59 -8.02 -2.83 -0.79
C LEU A 59 -8.50 -1.37 -0.77
N GLY A 60 -8.21 -0.59 -1.83
CA GLY A 60 -8.61 0.82 -1.92
C GLY A 60 -7.92 1.73 -0.89
N ARG A 61 -6.75 1.32 -0.39
CA ARG A 61 -5.98 2.05 0.63
C ARG A 61 -4.76 2.72 0.02
N ASP A 62 -4.36 3.84 0.62
CA ASP A 62 -3.04 4.43 0.37
C ASP A 62 -1.95 3.39 0.64
N SER A 63 -1.08 3.19 -0.34
CA SER A 63 -0.05 2.15 -0.29
C SER A 63 1.19 2.54 -1.08
N ALA A 64 2.35 2.03 -0.64
CA ALA A 64 3.62 2.21 -1.32
C ALA A 64 4.24 0.87 -1.72
N ARG A 65 4.88 0.86 -2.89
CA ARG A 65 5.50 -0.33 -3.47
C ARG A 65 7.00 -0.33 -3.23
N ILE A 66 7.52 -1.41 -2.65
CA ILE A 66 8.96 -1.70 -2.61
C ILE A 66 9.43 -1.91 -4.06
N PRO A 67 10.49 -1.21 -4.52
CA PRO A 67 10.95 -1.29 -5.90
C PRO A 67 11.31 -2.71 -6.32
N LEU A 68 11.03 -3.03 -7.59
CA LEU A 68 11.30 -4.34 -8.15
C LEU A 68 12.79 -4.56 -8.39
N TYR A 69 13.48 -3.55 -8.92
CA TYR A 69 14.89 -3.65 -9.30
C TYR A 69 15.80 -2.94 -8.30
N SER A 70 16.99 -3.48 -8.08
CA SER A 70 17.96 -2.93 -7.13
C SER A 70 18.53 -1.57 -7.54
N ARG A 71 18.47 -1.25 -8.83
CA ARG A 71 18.88 0.04 -9.43
C ARG A 71 17.89 1.17 -9.14
N ASP A 72 16.66 0.83 -8.82
CA ASP A 72 15.63 1.82 -8.56
C ASP A 72 15.87 2.44 -7.18
N ALA A 73 15.44 3.70 -7.02
CA ALA A 73 15.56 4.45 -5.76
C ALA A 73 14.97 3.66 -4.58
N PRO A 74 15.73 3.41 -3.50
CA PRO A 74 15.21 2.70 -2.33
C PRO A 74 14.02 3.41 -1.70
N LEU A 75 13.04 2.63 -1.24
CA LEU A 75 11.89 3.14 -0.49
C LEU A 75 12.23 3.25 1.01
N LEU A 76 11.87 4.38 1.62
CA LEU A 76 12.07 4.69 3.02
C LEU A 76 10.73 5.01 3.70
N ALA A 77 10.36 4.23 4.71
CA ALA A 77 9.17 4.48 5.50
C ALA A 77 9.43 5.61 6.52
N THR A 78 8.46 6.50 6.66
CA THR A 78 8.49 7.62 7.62
C THR A 78 7.40 7.49 8.70
N ARG A 79 6.45 6.56 8.53
CA ARG A 79 5.39 6.27 9.50
C ARG A 79 5.20 4.77 9.71
N PRO A 80 4.55 4.34 10.82
CA PRO A 80 4.26 2.93 11.06
C PRO A 80 3.44 2.31 9.93
N PHE A 81 3.76 1.07 9.55
CA PHE A 81 3.11 0.38 8.42
C PHE A 81 2.91 -1.12 8.66
N VAL A 82 2.00 -1.70 7.89
CA VAL A 82 1.85 -3.15 7.69
C VAL A 82 2.47 -3.54 6.35
N LEU A 83 3.24 -4.62 6.33
CA LEU A 83 3.88 -5.14 5.12
C LEU A 83 2.99 -6.20 4.45
N VAL A 84 2.80 -6.13 3.14
CA VAL A 84 2.18 -7.20 2.33
C VAL A 84 3.21 -7.77 1.36
N LEU A 85 3.38 -9.09 1.33
CA LEU A 85 4.38 -9.71 0.45
C LEU A 85 3.95 -11.08 -0.06
N PRO A 86 4.38 -11.48 -1.28
CA PRO A 86 4.30 -12.86 -1.71
C PRO A 86 5.36 -13.71 -0.99
N THR A 87 5.08 -15.01 -0.93
CA THR A 87 6.05 -16.05 -0.57
C THR A 87 6.64 -16.64 -1.83
N TYR A 88 7.97 -16.69 -1.89
CA TYR A 88 8.69 -17.48 -2.89
C TYR A 88 9.15 -18.80 -2.28
N GLY A 89 9.73 -19.67 -3.10
CA GLY A 89 10.12 -21.00 -2.66
C GLY A 89 11.54 -21.33 -3.08
N GLY A 90 12.26 -21.93 -2.15
CA GLY A 90 13.33 -22.90 -2.34
C GLY A 90 13.03 -24.10 -1.43
N THR A 91 13.67 -25.25 -1.68
CA THR A 91 13.54 -26.44 -0.83
C THR A 91 13.83 -26.11 0.63
N GLY A 92 12.94 -26.46 1.57
CA GLY A 92 13.14 -26.25 3.01
C GLY A 92 12.94 -24.81 3.52
N GLY A 93 12.28 -23.94 2.73
CA GLY A 93 11.95 -22.56 3.15
C GLY A 93 13.05 -21.52 2.89
N GLU A 94 14.22 -21.95 2.42
CA GLU A 94 15.26 -21.03 1.95
C GLU A 94 14.75 -20.20 0.76
N GLY A 95 15.05 -18.90 0.76
CA GLY A 95 14.61 -18.01 -0.31
C GLY A 95 13.12 -17.64 -0.26
N SER A 96 12.41 -17.97 0.82
CA SER A 96 10.97 -17.68 0.92
C SER A 96 10.65 -16.19 0.90
N VAL A 97 11.48 -15.39 1.54
CA VAL A 97 11.32 -13.92 1.58
C VAL A 97 12.03 -13.31 0.37
N PRO A 98 11.35 -12.48 -0.44
CA PRO A 98 11.98 -11.80 -1.57
C PRO A 98 13.18 -10.95 -1.15
N LYS A 99 14.28 -10.99 -1.91
CA LYS A 99 15.52 -10.25 -1.63
C LYS A 99 15.28 -8.73 -1.49
N GLN A 100 14.33 -8.17 -2.23
CA GLN A 100 13.92 -6.77 -2.15
C GLN A 100 13.32 -6.45 -0.78
N VAL A 101 12.48 -7.33 -0.24
CA VAL A 101 11.90 -7.19 1.11
C VAL A 101 12.99 -7.33 2.17
N ILE A 102 13.91 -8.28 2.00
CA ILE A 102 15.07 -8.42 2.90
C ILE A 102 15.89 -7.13 2.91
N ARG A 103 16.24 -6.57 1.75
CA ARG A 103 16.96 -5.29 1.65
C ARG A 103 16.19 -4.14 2.31
N PHE A 104 14.89 -4.05 2.07
CA PHE A 104 14.03 -3.03 2.65
C PHE A 104 13.98 -3.11 4.19
N LEU A 105 13.82 -4.31 4.75
CA LEU A 105 13.79 -4.55 6.20
C LEU A 105 15.19 -4.63 6.83
N ASN A 106 16.27 -4.69 6.04
CA ASN A 106 17.63 -4.56 6.54
C ASN A 106 17.99 -3.12 6.93
N ASN A 107 17.25 -2.13 6.41
CA ASN A 107 17.32 -0.76 6.91
C ASN A 107 16.63 -0.67 8.29
N PRO A 108 17.35 -0.32 9.38
CA PRO A 108 16.79 -0.22 10.72
C PRO A 108 15.61 0.76 10.83
N GLN A 109 15.62 1.87 10.07
CA GLN A 109 14.54 2.85 10.07
C GLN A 109 13.23 2.26 9.53
N ASN A 110 13.30 1.44 8.49
CA ASN A 110 12.11 0.76 7.98
C ASN A 110 11.65 -0.31 8.98
N ARG A 111 12.59 -1.10 9.52
CA ARG A 111 12.27 -2.20 10.43
C ARG A 111 11.57 -1.72 11.71
N GLN A 112 12.04 -0.63 12.32
CA GLN A 112 11.43 -0.09 13.55
C GLN A 112 9.99 0.42 13.36
N LEU A 113 9.57 0.66 12.11
CA LEU A 113 8.22 1.14 11.75
C LEU A 113 7.28 0.00 11.33
N LEU A 114 7.78 -1.22 11.17
CA LEU A 114 6.94 -2.38 10.88
C LEU A 114 6.01 -2.70 12.06
N ARG A 115 4.73 -2.92 11.79
CA ARG A 115 3.70 -3.22 12.82
C ARG A 115 3.01 -4.56 12.64
N GLY A 116 3.08 -5.13 11.46
CA GLY A 116 2.49 -6.43 11.15
C GLY A 116 2.79 -6.83 9.72
N VAL A 117 2.52 -8.08 9.39
CA VAL A 117 2.76 -8.64 8.05
C VAL A 117 1.54 -9.42 7.55
N ILE A 118 1.27 -9.34 6.26
CA ILE A 118 0.24 -10.10 5.54
C ILE A 118 0.93 -10.90 4.44
N GLY A 119 0.83 -12.23 4.50
CA GLY A 119 1.47 -13.13 3.56
C GLY A 119 0.56 -13.52 2.40
N GLY A 120 1.04 -13.35 1.18
CA GLY A 120 0.46 -13.93 -0.03
C GLY A 120 1.18 -15.22 -0.42
N GLY A 121 0.45 -16.20 -0.92
CA GLY A 121 1.02 -17.49 -1.31
C GLY A 121 0.12 -18.26 -2.26
N ASN A 122 0.35 -19.57 -2.33
CA ASN A 122 -0.52 -20.51 -3.01
C ASN A 122 -0.62 -21.78 -2.17
N THR A 123 -1.83 -22.29 -1.95
CA THR A 123 -2.07 -23.39 -1.00
C THR A 123 -1.47 -24.71 -1.47
N ASN A 124 -1.15 -24.83 -2.77
CA ASN A 124 -0.46 -26.00 -3.34
C ASN A 124 0.94 -26.21 -2.75
N PHE A 125 1.48 -25.23 -2.01
CA PHE A 125 2.76 -25.35 -1.31
C PHE A 125 2.65 -25.94 0.11
N GLY A 126 1.46 -26.36 0.55
CA GLY A 126 1.25 -27.05 1.82
C GLY A 126 1.80 -26.27 3.01
N ASP A 127 2.69 -26.87 3.78
CA ASP A 127 3.33 -26.26 4.96
C ASP A 127 4.11 -24.97 4.65
N ASN A 128 4.49 -24.75 3.39
CA ASN A 128 5.16 -23.52 2.95
C ASN A 128 4.18 -22.41 2.54
N TYR A 129 2.86 -22.63 2.65
CA TYR A 129 1.85 -21.62 2.33
C TYR A 129 2.03 -20.36 3.19
N CYS A 130 2.31 -19.24 2.52
CA CYS A 130 2.54 -17.94 3.14
C CYS A 130 3.72 -17.88 4.14
N LEU A 131 4.68 -18.81 4.03
CA LEU A 131 5.82 -18.94 4.95
C LEU A 131 6.66 -17.66 5.09
N ALA A 132 6.75 -16.83 4.04
CA ALA A 132 7.50 -15.57 4.12
C ALA A 132 6.92 -14.61 5.18
N GLY A 133 5.59 -14.62 5.36
CA GLY A 133 4.92 -13.86 6.41
C GLY A 133 5.34 -14.34 7.81
N ASP A 134 5.37 -15.65 8.03
CA ASP A 134 5.77 -16.25 9.30
C ASP A 134 7.23 -15.97 9.64
N ILE A 135 8.12 -16.08 8.65
CA ILE A 135 9.55 -15.76 8.82
C ILE A 135 9.74 -14.30 9.27
N ILE A 136 9.05 -13.35 8.62
CA ILE A 136 9.16 -11.93 8.98
C ILE A 136 8.54 -11.66 10.35
N ALA A 137 7.36 -12.23 10.63
CA ALA A 137 6.68 -12.08 11.91
C ALA A 137 7.58 -12.52 13.08
N ALA A 138 8.16 -13.72 12.97
CA ALA A 138 9.07 -14.26 13.98
C ALA A 138 10.35 -13.42 14.11
N LYS A 139 11.00 -13.07 12.99
CA LYS A 139 12.29 -12.35 12.99
C LYS A 139 12.17 -10.91 13.47
N CYS A 140 11.05 -10.25 13.21
CA CYS A 140 10.85 -8.83 13.54
C CYS A 140 9.97 -8.62 14.79
N GLY A 141 9.43 -9.69 15.39
CA GLY A 141 8.57 -9.58 16.58
C GLY A 141 7.25 -8.86 16.32
N VAL A 142 6.65 -9.07 15.14
CA VAL A 142 5.38 -8.44 14.73
C VAL A 142 4.35 -9.52 14.38
N PRO A 143 3.03 -9.26 14.51
CA PRO A 143 2.01 -10.24 14.18
C PRO A 143 1.91 -10.53 12.67
N HIS A 144 1.67 -11.80 12.33
CA HIS A 144 1.18 -12.22 11.02
C HIS A 144 -0.34 -12.05 10.97
N LEU A 145 -0.80 -10.96 10.36
CA LEU A 145 -2.18 -10.49 10.46
C LEU A 145 -3.16 -11.27 9.59
N TYR A 146 -2.72 -11.73 8.41
CA TYR A 146 -3.59 -12.42 7.46
C TYR A 146 -2.79 -13.19 6.41
N ARG A 147 -3.40 -14.24 5.83
CA ARG A 147 -2.86 -15.01 4.69
C ARG A 147 -3.87 -14.99 3.54
N PHE A 148 -3.40 -14.81 2.31
CA PHE A 148 -4.25 -14.86 1.12
C PHE A 148 -3.57 -15.63 -0.02
N GLU A 149 -4.35 -16.09 -0.99
CA GLU A 149 -3.85 -16.83 -2.14
C GLU A 149 -3.83 -15.98 -3.43
N LEU A 150 -2.73 -16.07 -4.18
CA LEU A 150 -2.52 -15.40 -5.48
C LEU A 150 -2.84 -13.90 -5.44
N MET A 151 -3.94 -13.48 -6.08
CA MET A 151 -4.40 -12.09 -6.13
C MET A 151 -5.51 -11.79 -5.11
N GLY A 152 -5.83 -12.74 -4.23
CA GLY A 152 -6.88 -12.69 -3.21
C GLY A 152 -8.30 -12.72 -3.78
N THR A 153 -9.24 -13.14 -2.95
CA THR A 153 -10.68 -13.15 -3.20
C THR A 153 -11.35 -11.85 -2.72
N PRO A 154 -12.62 -11.59 -3.07
CA PRO A 154 -13.39 -10.50 -2.45
C PRO A 154 -13.52 -10.64 -0.92
N ASP A 155 -13.59 -11.88 -0.42
CA ASP A 155 -13.63 -12.16 1.02
C ASP A 155 -12.32 -11.80 1.70
N ASP A 156 -11.18 -12.10 1.06
CA ASP A 156 -9.86 -11.68 1.55
C ASP A 156 -9.76 -10.16 1.65
N VAL A 157 -10.25 -9.44 0.64
CA VAL A 157 -10.28 -7.97 0.63
C VAL A 157 -11.11 -7.45 1.81
N SER A 158 -12.30 -8.01 2.01
CA SER A 158 -13.20 -7.61 3.10
C SER A 158 -12.59 -7.89 4.48
N ARG A 159 -12.02 -9.08 4.68
CA ARG A 159 -11.38 -9.49 5.94
C ARG A 159 -10.13 -8.65 6.25
N VAL A 160 -9.28 -8.40 5.25
CA VAL A 160 -8.09 -7.56 5.44
C VAL A 160 -8.45 -6.12 5.76
N ASN A 161 -9.43 -5.54 5.07
CA ASN A 161 -9.87 -4.17 5.38
C ASN A 161 -10.40 -4.06 6.83
N ASN A 162 -11.33 -4.92 7.22
CA ASN A 162 -11.88 -4.93 8.58
C ASN A 162 -10.79 -5.19 9.64
N GLY A 163 -9.87 -6.11 9.34
CA GLY A 163 -8.74 -6.45 10.21
C GLY A 163 -7.78 -5.27 10.40
N LEU A 164 -7.43 -4.56 9.31
CA LEU A 164 -6.57 -3.39 9.37
C LEU A 164 -7.20 -2.23 10.15
N ASP A 165 -8.49 -1.95 9.97
CA ASP A 165 -9.17 -0.88 10.71
C ASP A 165 -9.20 -1.17 12.22
N THR A 166 -9.50 -2.41 12.58
CA THR A 166 -9.45 -2.88 13.97
C THR A 166 -8.02 -2.77 14.53
N PHE A 167 -7.03 -3.20 13.75
CA PHE A 167 -5.62 -3.19 14.13
C PHE A 167 -5.11 -1.77 14.42
N TRP A 168 -5.34 -0.83 13.51
CA TRP A 168 -4.89 0.55 13.67
C TRP A 168 -5.63 1.28 14.80
N THR A 169 -6.92 1.00 14.98
CA THR A 169 -7.71 1.55 16.09
C THR A 169 -7.10 1.12 17.42
N ARG A 170 -6.84 -0.18 17.62
CA ARG A 170 -6.21 -0.71 18.84
C ARG A 170 -4.82 -0.12 19.06
N LEU A 171 -3.99 -0.07 18.02
CA LEU A 171 -2.62 0.46 18.13
C LEU A 171 -2.61 1.95 18.53
N SER A 172 -3.61 2.73 18.12
CA SER A 172 -3.75 4.13 18.53
C SER A 172 -4.13 4.30 20.00
N GLN A 173 -4.84 3.33 20.57
CA GLN A 173 -5.27 3.33 21.98
C GLN A 173 -4.14 2.91 22.91
N THR A 174 -3.34 1.91 22.53
CA THR A 174 -2.19 1.43 23.33
C THR A 174 -1.03 2.42 23.39
N ARG A 175 -1.02 3.45 22.52
CA ARG A 175 0.02 4.50 22.48
C ARG A 175 -0.35 5.77 23.24
N LYS A 176 -1.50 5.81 23.91
CA LYS A 176 -1.87 6.85 24.87
C LYS A 176 -1.45 6.42 26.27
#